data_AF-A0A2V5P9W1-F1
#
_entry.id   AF-A0A2V5P9W1-F1
#
_cell.length_a   1.000
_cell.length_b   1.000
_cell.length_c   1.000
_cell.angle_alpha   90.00
_cell.angle_beta   90.00
_cell.angle_gamma   90.00
#
_symmetry.space_group_name_H-M   'P 1'
#
loop_
_entity.id
_entity.type
_entity.pdbx_description
1 polymer ?
#
loop_
_entity_poly.entity_id
_entity_poly.type
_entity_poly.pdbx_seq_one_letter_code
_entity_poly.pdbx_strand_id
1 'polypeptide(L)' 'ALCRMCLEEAPNLITYNRDETAVHFFKQPETPEETAAAQRAMEVCPTLAIGNDG' A
#
# COMPACT_ATOMS: atom_id res chain seq x y z
N ALA A 1 -15.56 0.63 8.48
CA ALA A 1 -14.87 -0.52 7.84
C ALA A 1 -14.06 -0.04 6.63
N LEU A 2 -13.02 0.78 6.86
CA LEU A 2 -12.18 1.40 5.80
C LEU A 2 -10.80 0.73 5.64
N CYS A 3 -10.53 -0.35 6.38
CA CYS A 3 -9.25 -1.05 6.28
C CYS A 3 -9.16 -1.79 4.93
N ARG A 4 -7.96 -1.77 4.32
CA ARG A 4 -7.57 -2.39 3.03
C ARG A 4 -7.79 -1.59 1.74
N MET A 5 -8.22 -0.33 1.79
CA MET A 5 -8.28 0.53 0.58
C MET A 5 -6.92 0.72 -0.11
N CYS A 6 -5.81 0.58 0.62
CA CYS A 6 -4.47 0.61 0.06
C CYS A 6 -4.22 -0.46 -1.03
N LEU A 7 -4.93 -1.60 -1.00
CA LEU A 7 -4.86 -2.63 -2.05
C LEU A 7 -5.52 -2.17 -3.35
N GLU A 8 -6.56 -1.34 -3.27
CA GLU A 8 -7.25 -0.78 -4.44
C GLU A 8 -6.43 0.36 -5.05
N GLU A 9 -5.78 1.18 -4.21
CA GLU A 9 -4.94 2.30 -4.66
C GLU A 9 -3.61 1.87 -5.28
N ALA A 10 -3.02 0.79 -4.77
CA ALA A 10 -1.69 0.32 -5.18
C ALA A 10 -1.62 -1.21 -5.38
N PRO A 11 -2.47 -1.80 -6.25
CA PRO A 11 -2.55 -3.26 -6.45
C PRO A 11 -1.26 -3.86 -7.04
N ASN A 12 -0.47 -3.05 -7.74
CA ASN A 12 0.80 -3.47 -8.34
C ASN A 12 1.99 -3.37 -7.37
N LEU A 13 1.77 -2.93 -6.14
CA LEU A 13 2.82 -2.68 -5.14
C LEU A 13 2.53 -3.35 -3.80
N ILE A 14 1.26 -3.43 -3.40
CA ILE A 14 0.82 -3.93 -2.10
C ILE A 14 0.07 -5.25 -2.28
N THR A 15 0.39 -6.23 -1.44
CA THR A 15 -0.29 -7.52 -1.40
C THR A 15 -0.44 -8.02 0.03
N TYR A 16 -1.26 -9.06 0.20
CA TYR A 16 -1.37 -9.76 1.47
C TYR A 16 -0.10 -10.54 1.80
N ASN A 17 0.20 -10.66 3.09
CA ASN A 17 1.09 -11.71 3.56
C ASN A 17 0.47 -13.10 3.34
N ARG A 18 1.26 -14.15 3.57
CA ARG A 18 0.87 -15.54 3.27
C ARG A 18 -0.41 -15.99 3.97
N ASP A 19 -0.64 -15.52 5.18
CA ASP A 19 -1.79 -15.84 6.03
C ASP A 19 -2.94 -14.83 5.91
N GLU A 20 -2.83 -13.85 5.00
CA GLU A 20 -3.82 -12.81 4.73
C GLU A 20 -4.23 -11.96 5.96
N THR A 21 -3.37 -11.91 6.97
CA THR A 21 -3.59 -11.15 8.21
C THR A 21 -3.10 -9.70 8.12
N ALA A 22 -2.17 -9.41 7.22
CA ALA A 22 -1.60 -8.08 7.00
C ALA A 22 -1.32 -7.82 5.53
N VAL A 23 -1.14 -6.55 5.18
CA VAL A 23 -0.72 -6.10 3.85
C VAL A 23 0.68 -5.51 3.93
N HIS A 24 1.46 -5.65 2.86
CA HIS A 24 2.82 -5.12 2.77
C HIS A 24 3.15 -4.75 1.32
N PHE A 25 4.12 -3.85 1.15
CA PHE A 25 4.74 -3.65 -0.15
C PHE A 25 5.57 -4.87 -0.52
N PHE A 26 5.23 -5.55 -1.62
CA PHE A 26 6.03 -6.67 -2.15
C PHE A 26 7.15 -6.20 -3.08
N LYS A 27 7.03 -4.96 -3.59
CA LYS A 27 8.11 -4.23 -4.26
C LYS A 27 7.99 -2.74 -3.97
N GLN A 28 9.11 -2.02 -4.05
CA GLN A 28 9.12 -0.56 -4.00
C GLN A 28 8.65 0.02 -5.34
N PRO A 29 8.04 1.22 -5.37
CA PRO A 29 7.68 1.90 -6.61
C PRO A 29 8.95 2.26 -7.41
N GLU A 30 8.93 2.01 -8.71
CA GLU A 30 10.06 2.26 -9.62
C GLU A 30 9.73 3.32 -10.68
N THR A 31 8.44 3.66 -10.85
CA THR A 31 7.98 4.69 -11.80
C THR A 31 7.22 5.81 -11.08
N PRO A 32 7.11 7.00 -11.68
CA PRO A 32 6.32 8.09 -11.11
C PRO A 32 4.86 7.71 -10.84
N GLU A 33 4.26 6.90 -11.70
CA GLU A 33 2.89 6.41 -11.54
C GLU A 33 2.75 5.49 -10.32
N GLU A 34 3.74 4.62 -10.12
CA GLU A 34 3.81 3.76 -8.94
C GLU A 34 4.06 4.57 -7.66
N THR A 35 4.92 5.60 -7.70
CA THR A 35 5.11 6.51 -6.55
C THR A 35 3.81 7.23 -6.19
N ALA A 36 3.06 7.70 -7.20
CA ALA A 36 1.76 8.32 -6.97
C ALA A 36 0.73 7.33 -6.38
N ALA A 37 0.74 6.07 -6.81
CA ALA A 37 -0.10 5.01 -6.23
C ALA A 37 0.28 4.70 -4.78
N ALA A 38 1.57 4.57 -4.47
CA ALA A 38 2.06 4.38 -3.11
C ALA A 38 1.65 5.54 -2.19
N GLN A 39 1.72 6.78 -2.68
CA GLN A 39 1.28 7.97 -1.95
C GLN A 39 -0.22 7.93 -1.63
N ARG A 40 -1.08 7.60 -2.60
CA ARG A 40 -2.52 7.44 -2.36
C ARG A 40 -2.83 6.32 -1.36
N ALA A 41 -2.12 5.20 -1.45
CA ALA A 41 -2.28 4.09 -0.51
C ALA A 41 -1.98 4.49 0.94
N MET A 42 -1.03 5.41 1.17
CA MET A 42 -0.77 6.00 2.48
C MET A 42 -1.92 6.89 2.95
N GLU A 43 -2.42 7.77 2.08
CA GLU A 43 -3.47 8.74 2.38
C GLU A 43 -4.81 8.08 2.76
N VAL A 44 -5.14 6.96 2.12
CA VAL A 44 -6.39 6.22 2.40
C VAL A 44 -6.30 5.29 3.61
N CYS A 45 -5.11 5.08 4.19
CA CYS A 45 -4.93 4.17 5.32
C CYS A 45 -5.50 4.79 6.61
N PRO A 46 -6.61 4.27 7.17
CA PRO A 46 -7.27 4.89 8.33
C PRO A 46 -6.44 4.81 9.62
N THR A 47 -5.43 3.94 9.66
CA THR A 47 -4.55 3.73 10.81
C THR A 47 -3.16 4.30 10.60
N LEU A 48 -2.91 4.96 9.46
CA LEU A 48 -1.59 5.49 9.08
C LEU A 48 -0.47 4.44 9.19
N ALA A 49 -0.80 3.18 8.88
CA ALA A 49 0.13 2.06 9.03
C ALA A 49 1.10 1.90 7.85
N ILE A 50 0.83 2.59 6.74
CA ILE A 50 1.69 2.56 5.55
C ILE A 50 2.73 3.68 5.69
N GLY A 51 4.01 3.32 5.66
CA GLY A 51 5.15 4.24 5.80
C GLY A 51 5.91 4.50 4.50
N ASN A 52 6.81 5.48 4.54
CA ASN A 52 7.73 5.87 3.47
C ASN A 52 9.08 6.27 4.08
N ASP A 53 9.70 5.34 4.80
CA ASP A 53 10.91 5.55 5.59
C ASP A 53 12.19 4.97 4.97
N GLY A 54 12.09 4.25 3.85
CA GLY A 54 13.19 3.94 2.91
C GLY A 54 14.47 3.39 3.53
#